data_AF-A0A7K0SVV3-F1
#
_entry.id   AF-A0A7K0SVV3-F1
#
_cell.length_a   1.000
_cell.length_b   1.000
_cell.length_c   1.000
_cell.angle_alpha   90.00
_cell.angle_beta   90.00
_cell.angle_gamma   90.00
#
_symmetry.space_group_name_H-M   'P 1'
#
loop_
_entity.id
_entity.type
_entity.pdbx_description
1 polymer ?
#
loop_
_entity_poly.entity_id
_entity_poly.type
_entity_poly.pdbx_seq_one_letter_code
_entity_poly.pdbx_strand_id
1 'polypeptide(L)'
;METRSFADYLRALDDQALLALFALRPDLVSPVPPEFSSLAIRASSSPSLARAIDSLNEWQFQVLEACAALKEPFTEKEIIALTDASAKFVIPHLLALALIYGGPKGYWLPNSLREVLGN
;
A
#
# COMPACT_ATOMS: atom_id res chain seq x y z
N MET A 1 -13.26 -16.15 -9.25
CA MET A 1 -12.97 -14.82 -9.78
C MET A 1 -13.55 -13.82 -8.78
N GLU A 2 -12.82 -13.04 -8.02
CA GLU A 2 -11.52 -12.43 -8.28
C GLU A 2 -10.76 -12.23 -6.96
N THR A 3 -9.73 -13.04 -6.71
CA THR A 3 -8.58 -12.57 -5.93
C THR A 3 -7.78 -11.71 -6.89
N ARG A 4 -8.09 -10.41 -6.98
CA ARG A 4 -7.21 -9.48 -7.71
C ARG A 4 -5.90 -9.44 -6.96
N SER A 5 -4.88 -10.05 -7.53
CA SER A 5 -3.55 -10.04 -6.92
C SER A 5 -3.03 -8.60 -6.86
N PHE A 6 -2.08 -8.33 -5.97
CA PHE A 6 -1.43 -7.01 -5.93
C PHE A 6 -0.83 -6.61 -7.29
N ALA A 7 -0.33 -7.57 -8.07
CA ALA A 7 0.14 -7.33 -9.43
C ALA A 7 -0.98 -6.90 -10.39
N ASP A 8 -2.20 -7.45 -10.25
CA ASP A 8 -3.36 -7.04 -11.05
C ASP A 8 -3.85 -5.65 -10.67
N TYR A 9 -3.79 -5.30 -9.39
CA TYR A 9 -4.03 -3.93 -8.93
C TYR A 9 -3.05 -2.96 -9.58
N LEU A 10 -1.74 -3.23 -9.50
CA LEU A 10 -0.72 -2.37 -10.12
C LEU A 10 -0.88 -2.25 -11.63
N ARG A 11 -1.29 -3.33 -12.32
CA ARG A 11 -1.58 -3.31 -13.76
C ARG A 11 -2.81 -2.46 -14.12
N ALA A 12 -3.77 -2.34 -13.20
CA ALA A 12 -4.99 -1.57 -13.40
C ALA A 12 -4.85 -0.08 -13.02
N LEU A 13 -3.72 0.33 -12.46
CA LEU A 13 -3.42 1.73 -12.17
C LEU A 13 -3.28 2.52 -13.48
N ASP A 14 -3.66 3.79 -13.44
CA ASP A 14 -3.43 4.72 -14.54
C ASP A 14 -1.98 5.23 -14.53
N ASP A 15 -1.57 5.85 -15.64
CA ASP A 15 -0.20 6.35 -15.81
C ASP A 15 0.16 7.38 -14.73
N GLN A 16 -0.80 8.20 -14.28
CA GLN A 16 -0.56 9.21 -13.24
C GLN A 16 -0.29 8.55 -11.88
N ALA A 17 -1.07 7.53 -11.49
CA ALA A 17 -0.83 6.79 -10.26
C ALA A 17 0.49 6.01 -10.30
N LEU A 18 0.85 5.44 -11.46
CA LEU A 18 2.14 4.76 -11.63
C LEU A 18 3.31 5.74 -11.53
N LEU A 19 3.21 6.92 -12.15
CA LEU A 19 4.23 7.96 -12.02
C LEU A 19 4.36 8.44 -10.58
N ALA A 20 3.25 8.64 -9.87
CA ALA A 20 3.27 9.00 -8.46
C ALA A 20 3.92 7.91 -7.59
N LEU A 21 3.58 6.64 -7.85
CA LEU A 21 4.20 5.50 -7.18
C LEU A 21 5.71 5.49 -7.38
N PHE A 22 6.19 5.63 -8.61
CA PHE A 22 7.63 5.62 -8.89
C PHE A 22 8.36 6.86 -8.35
N ALA A 23 7.70 8.01 -8.30
CA ALA A 23 8.25 9.22 -7.70
C ALA A 23 8.40 9.08 -6.17
N LEU A 24 7.41 8.48 -5.51
CA LEU A 24 7.43 8.24 -4.07
C LEU A 24 8.29 7.04 -3.68
N ARG A 25 8.46 6.07 -4.60
CA ARG A 25 9.21 4.83 -4.40
C ARG A 25 10.22 4.58 -5.52
N PRO A 26 11.31 5.38 -5.56
CA PRO A 26 12.36 5.25 -6.58
C PRO A 26 13.09 3.90 -6.53
N ASP A 27 13.01 3.18 -5.40
CA ASP A 27 13.55 1.82 -5.24
C ASP A 27 12.84 0.80 -6.16
N LEU A 28 11.62 1.09 -6.62
CA LEU A 28 10.86 0.19 -7.47
C LEU A 28 11.36 0.13 -8.90
N VAL A 29 11.99 1.20 -9.40
CA VAL A 29 12.37 1.34 -10.81
C VAL A 29 13.83 0.99 -11.10
N SER A 30 14.64 0.68 -10.08
CA SER A 30 16.07 0.36 -10.25
C SER A 30 16.43 -1.03 -9.72
N PRO A 31 16.78 -2.00 -10.59
CA PRO A 31 16.70 -1.98 -12.06
C PRO A 31 15.25 -2.06 -12.57
N VAL A 32 14.96 -1.56 -13.77
CA VAL A 32 13.58 -1.51 -14.31
C VAL A 32 12.97 -2.92 -14.31
N PRO A 33 11.83 -3.14 -13.63
CA PRO A 33 11.21 -4.45 -13.59
C PRO A 33 10.68 -4.84 -14.99
N PRO A 34 10.85 -6.11 -15.41
CA PRO A 34 10.42 -6.55 -16.74
C PRO A 34 8.89 -6.63 -16.88
N GLU A 35 8.16 -6.76 -15.76
CA GLU A 35 6.71 -6.89 -15.72
C GLU A 35 6.11 -6.47 -14.37
N PHE A 36 4.79 -6.25 -14.33
CA PHE A 36 4.04 -5.89 -13.12
C PHE A 36 4.12 -6.94 -12.00
N SER A 37 4.26 -8.21 -12.32
CA SER A 37 4.43 -9.29 -11.32
C SER A 37 5.75 -9.10 -10.55
N SER A 38 6.84 -8.81 -11.26
CA SER A 38 8.15 -8.51 -10.68
C SER A 38 8.13 -7.21 -9.88
N LEU A 39 7.40 -6.19 -10.36
CA LEU A 39 7.17 -4.94 -9.63
C LEU A 39 6.43 -5.20 -8.30
N ALA A 40 5.37 -6.01 -8.32
CA ALA A 40 4.60 -6.35 -7.13
C ALA A 40 5.44 -7.09 -6.07
N ILE A 41 6.27 -8.05 -6.50
CA ILE A 41 7.20 -8.76 -5.62
C ILE A 41 8.19 -7.79 -4.98
N ARG A 42 8.79 -6.91 -5.77
CA ARG A 42 9.73 -5.91 -5.25
C ARG A 42 9.04 -4.95 -4.28
N ALA A 43 7.88 -4.43 -4.67
CA ALA A 43 7.11 -3.51 -3.85
C ALA A 43 6.68 -4.12 -2.51
N SER A 44 6.47 -5.44 -2.48
CA SER A 44 6.15 -6.20 -1.27
C SER A 44 7.38 -6.67 -0.50
N SER A 45 8.60 -6.42 -0.97
CA SER A 45 9.80 -6.89 -0.26
C SER A 45 10.08 -6.03 0.99
N SER A 46 10.55 -6.66 2.07
CA SER A 46 10.84 -5.98 3.34
C SER A 46 11.71 -4.72 3.21
N PRO A 47 12.85 -4.70 2.48
CA PRO A 47 13.67 -3.49 2.37
C PRO A 47 12.99 -2.38 1.55
N SER A 48 12.05 -2.73 0.67
CA SER A 48 11.22 -1.79 -0.08
C SER A 48 10.15 -1.16 0.82
N LEU A 49 9.45 -2.01 1.58
CA LEU A 49 8.40 -1.59 2.50
C LEU A 49 8.96 -0.74 3.64
N ALA A 50 10.12 -1.11 4.21
CA ALA A 50 10.79 -0.32 5.24
C ALA A 50 11.06 1.11 4.77
N ARG A 51 11.60 1.31 3.56
CA ARG A 51 11.84 2.66 3.01
C ARG A 51 10.55 3.45 2.77
N ALA A 52 9.50 2.75 2.34
CA ALA A 52 8.19 3.37 2.15
C ALA A 52 7.52 3.75 3.48
N ILE A 53 7.79 3.00 4.55
CA ILE A 53 7.37 3.32 5.92
C ILE A 53 8.19 4.49 6.47
N ASP A 54 9.51 4.50 6.25
CA ASP A 54 10.42 5.58 6.69
C ASP A 54 10.09 6.94 6.08
N SER A 55 9.39 6.98 4.95
CA SER A 55 8.95 8.24 4.31
C SER A 55 7.65 8.79 4.91
N LEU A 56 6.95 8.00 5.73
CA LEU A 56 5.71 8.43 6.39
C LEU A 56 6.01 9.33 7.58
N ASN A 57 5.11 10.28 7.83
CA ASN A 57 5.07 10.97 9.11
C ASN A 57 4.39 10.12 10.19
N GLU A 58 4.53 10.55 11.45
CA GLU A 58 3.98 9.84 12.61
C GLU A 58 2.48 9.52 12.48
N TRP A 59 1.68 10.48 12.02
CA TRP A 59 0.24 10.27 11.85
C TRP A 59 -0.07 9.27 10.74
N GLN A 60 0.63 9.36 9.61
CA GLN A 60 0.46 8.43 8.50
C GLN A 60 0.86 7.01 8.89
N PHE A 61 1.91 6.86 9.69
CA PHE A 61 2.34 5.58 10.24
C PHE A 61 1.29 5.00 11.19
N GLN A 62 0.72 5.79 12.11
CA GLN A 62 -0.35 5.34 13.00
C GLN A 62 -1.59 4.85 12.23
N VAL A 63 -1.97 5.55 11.14
CA VAL A 63 -3.06 5.10 10.26
C VAL A 63 -2.72 3.79 9.57
N LEU A 64 -1.46 3.60 9.15
CA LEU A 64 -0.98 2.34 8.56
C LEU A 64 -1.04 1.18 9.56
N GLU A 65 -0.60 1.40 10.81
CA GLU A 65 -0.68 0.40 11.88
C GLU A 65 -2.13 0.01 12.19
N ALA A 66 -3.03 1.01 12.23
CA ALA A 66 -4.45 0.77 12.38
C ALA A 66 -5.00 -0.11 11.23
N CYS A 67 -4.60 0.15 9.99
CA CYS A 67 -4.96 -0.71 8.85
C CYS A 67 -4.43 -2.14 9.04
N ALA A 68 -3.20 -2.30 9.53
CA ALA A 68 -2.58 -3.61 9.79
C ALA A 68 -3.28 -4.41 10.89
N ALA A 69 -3.86 -3.73 11.88
CA ALA A 69 -4.65 -4.33 12.95
C ALA A 69 -6.06 -4.76 12.52
N LEU A 70 -6.58 -4.21 11.40
CA LEU A 70 -7.89 -4.57 10.88
C LEU A 70 -7.83 -5.91 10.13
N LYS A 71 -8.95 -6.65 10.19
CA LYS A 71 -9.14 -7.87 9.41
C LYS A 71 -9.45 -7.50 7.96
N GLU A 72 -8.74 -8.10 7.02
CA GLU A 72 -8.96 -7.86 5.60
C GLU A 72 -10.17 -8.62 5.05
N PRO A 73 -10.91 -8.04 4.07
CA PRO A 73 -10.79 -6.66 3.60
C PRO A 73 -11.36 -5.65 4.61
N PHE A 74 -10.78 -4.45 4.67
CA PHE A 74 -11.26 -3.35 5.51
C PHE A 74 -11.72 -2.14 4.69
N THR A 75 -12.54 -1.29 5.29
CA THR A 75 -13.13 -0.11 4.65
C THR A 75 -12.61 1.19 5.25
N GLU A 76 -12.75 2.30 4.52
CA GLU A 76 -12.44 3.64 5.03
C GLU A 76 -13.15 3.93 6.36
N LYS A 77 -14.39 3.45 6.51
CA LYS A 77 -15.17 3.63 7.75
C LYS A 77 -14.52 2.92 8.94
N GLU A 78 -13.95 1.74 8.74
CA GLU A 78 -13.27 0.98 9.80
C GLU A 78 -11.94 1.64 10.19
N ILE A 79 -11.21 2.17 9.21
CA ILE A 79 -9.98 2.95 9.46
C ILE A 79 -10.32 4.18 10.31
N ILE A 80 -11.35 4.94 9.92
CA ILE A 80 -11.81 6.13 10.65
C ILE A 80 -12.31 5.77 12.05
N ALA A 81 -13.00 4.64 12.21
CA ALA A 81 -13.51 4.20 13.50
C ALA A 81 -12.38 3.81 14.49
N LEU A 82 -11.24 3.32 13.98
CA LEU A 82 -10.09 2.94 14.80
C LEU A 82 -9.13 4.11 15.05
N THR A 83 -9.10 5.09 14.15
CA THR A 83 -8.23 6.29 14.23
C THR A 83 -9.07 7.55 14.45
N ASP A 84 -9.31 8.32 13.39
CA ASP A 84 -10.14 9.53 13.38
C ASP A 84 -10.59 9.90 11.94
N ALA A 85 -11.54 10.83 11.81
CA ALA A 85 -12.03 11.35 10.53
C ALA A 85 -10.94 11.98 9.64
N SER A 86 -9.81 12.38 10.23
CA SER A 86 -8.62 12.86 9.51
C SER A 86 -7.90 11.78 8.70
N ALA A 87 -8.13 10.49 8.98
CA ALA A 87 -7.52 9.38 8.23
C ALA A 87 -7.90 9.37 6.74
N LYS A 88 -9.06 9.93 6.36
CA LYS A 88 -9.48 10.08 4.96
C LYS A 88 -8.48 10.86 4.10
N PHE A 89 -7.69 11.75 4.70
CA PHE A 89 -6.65 12.52 4.00
C PHE A 89 -5.36 11.72 3.83
N VAL A 90 -5.15 10.68 4.65
CA VAL A 90 -3.97 9.82 4.63
C VAL A 90 -4.13 8.66 3.66
N ILE A 91 -5.34 8.10 3.54
CA ILE A 91 -5.64 6.95 2.66
C ILE A 91 -5.12 7.14 1.22
N PRO A 92 -5.33 8.29 0.54
CA PRO A 92 -4.80 8.51 -0.81
C PRO A 92 -3.27 8.43 -0.88
N HIS A 93 -2.58 8.89 0.17
CA HIS A 93 -1.12 8.84 0.24
C HIS A 93 -0.61 7.41 0.43
N LEU A 94 -1.26 6.62 1.29
CA LEU A 94 -0.92 5.21 1.49
C LEU A 94 -1.19 4.37 0.23
N LEU A 95 -2.26 4.70 -0.52
CA LEU A 95 -2.54 4.10 -1.84
C LEU A 95 -1.44 4.46 -2.86
N ALA A 96 -1.00 5.73 -2.88
CA ALA A 96 0.05 6.19 -3.78
C ALA A 96 1.42 5.54 -3.51
N LEU A 97 1.72 5.22 -2.25
CA LEU A 97 2.90 4.44 -1.85
C LEU A 97 2.76 2.92 -2.09
N ALA A 98 1.57 2.47 -2.52
CA ALA A 98 1.20 1.07 -2.63
C ALA A 98 1.40 0.28 -1.31
N LEU A 99 1.21 0.95 -0.17
CA LEU A 99 1.20 0.34 1.17
C LEU A 99 -0.18 -0.24 1.51
N ILE A 100 -1.23 0.27 0.86
CA ILE A 100 -2.55 -0.34 0.79
C ILE A 100 -2.97 -0.38 -0.67
N TYR A 101 -3.88 -1.29 -1.02
CA TYR A 101 -4.46 -1.34 -2.36
C TYR A 101 -5.96 -1.63 -2.33
N GLY A 102 -6.67 -1.05 -3.29
CA GLY A 102 -8.12 -1.20 -3.42
C GLY A 102 -8.50 -2.48 -4.16
N GLY A 103 -9.40 -3.27 -3.57
CA GLY A 103 -10.08 -4.39 -4.19
C GLY A 103 -11.60 -4.17 -4.29
N PRO A 104 -12.35 -5.10 -4.92
CA PRO A 104 -13.80 -4.97 -5.11
C PRO A 104 -14.61 -4.96 -3.80
N LYS A 105 -14.02 -5.37 -2.68
CA LYS A 105 -14.67 -5.48 -1.37
C LYS A 105 -14.14 -4.50 -0.31
N GLY A 106 -13.14 -3.68 -0.64
CA GLY A 106 -12.44 -2.83 0.32
C GLY A 106 -10.94 -2.79 0.06
N TYR A 107 -10.19 -2.28 1.02
CA TYR A 107 -8.74 -2.19 1.00
C TYR A 107 -8.09 -3.46 1.55
N TRP A 108 -6.88 -3.70 1.05
CA TRP A 108 -6.01 -4.81 1.41
C TRP A 108 -4.59 -4.28 1.63
N LEU A 109 -3.78 -5.06 2.34
CA LEU A 109 -2.37 -4.81 2.61
C LEU A 109 -1.52 -5.73 1.73
N PRO A 110 -0.34 -5.28 1.27
CA PRO A 110 0.66 -6.18 0.70
C PRO A 110 1.03 -7.26 1.72
N ASN A 111 1.11 -8.53 1.29
CA ASN A 111 1.23 -9.68 2.19
C ASN A 111 2.34 -9.57 3.24
N SER A 112 3.50 -9.00 2.87
CA SER A 112 4.66 -8.88 3.75
C SER A 112 4.65 -7.63 4.64
N LEU A 113 3.66 -6.74 4.49
CA LEU A 113 3.60 -5.51 5.28
C LEU A 113 3.35 -5.78 6.76
N ARG A 114 2.51 -6.78 7.08
CA ARG A 114 2.28 -7.19 8.48
C ARG A 114 3.56 -7.72 9.14
N GLU A 115 4.33 -8.51 8.40
CA GLU A 115 5.61 -9.06 8.89
C GLU A 115 6.62 -7.94 9.18
N VAL A 116 6.64 -6.89 8.35
CA VAL A 116 7.53 -5.72 8.54
C VAL A 116 7.08 -4.86 9.72
N LEU A 117 5.78 -4.76 9.98
CA LEU A 117 5.23 -4.07 11.15
C LEU A 117 5.34 -4.91 12.44
N GLY A 118 5.75 -6.17 12.36
CA GLY A 118 5.94 -7.06 13.51
C GLY A 118 4.64 -7.57 14.14
N ASN A 119 3.55 -7.62 13.36
CA ASN A 119 2.20 -8.00 13.81
C ASN A 119 1.77 -9.38 13.29
#